data_AF-A0A1M5MZL6-F1
#
_entry.id   AF-A0A1M5MZL6-F1
#
_cell.length_a   1.000
_cell.length_b   1.000
_cell.length_c   1.000
_cell.angle_alpha   90.00
_cell.angle_beta   90.00
_cell.angle_gamma   90.00
#
_symmetry.space_group_name_H-M   'P 1'
#
loop_
_entity.id
_entity.type
_entity.pdbx_description
1 polymer ?
#
loop_
_entity_poly.entity_id
_entity_poly.type
_entity_poly.pdbx_seq_one_letter_code
_entity_poly.pdbx_strand_id
1 'polypeptide(L)'
;MQFQELLQNLLSQKYRKPIVTKGDYKTRKSAALLDTDNGTFFNVSADFLFYFKDKNDNVWLTIPKELIINGKIYYPKPGDSFTNLGTTHYFTTKEAVIEMAYSYFKQFENPHYGIERVTNGMYFFENNGDKTDKYFVVFQKFKSSNHPQIEAYLSSN
;
A
#
# COMPACT_ATOMS: atom_id res chain seq x y z
N MET A 1 15.16 -5.54 -9.27
CA MET A 1 14.07 -4.54 -9.37
C MET A 1 14.69 -3.18 -9.08
N GLN A 2 14.44 -2.16 -9.90
CA GLN A 2 15.00 -0.82 -9.61
C GLN A 2 14.25 -0.21 -8.42
N PHE A 3 14.93 0.54 -7.55
CA PHE A 3 14.31 1.11 -6.33
C PHE A 3 13.10 2.02 -6.60
N GLN A 4 13.09 2.69 -7.75
CA GLN A 4 11.97 3.48 -8.20
C GLN A 4 10.72 2.61 -8.47
N GLU A 5 10.90 1.42 -9.01
CA GLU A 5 9.84 0.45 -9.25
C GLU A 5 9.30 -0.11 -7.92
N LEU A 6 10.18 -0.41 -6.97
CA LEU A 6 9.80 -0.79 -5.60
C LEU A 6 8.92 0.26 -4.93
N LEU A 7 9.34 1.53 -4.98
CA LEU A 7 8.59 2.64 -4.40
C LEU A 7 7.25 2.85 -5.10
N GLN A 8 7.22 2.79 -6.44
CA GLN A 8 5.98 2.91 -7.20
C GLN A 8 5.01 1.78 -6.88
N ASN A 9 5.49 0.55 -6.77
CA ASN A 9 4.68 -0.58 -6.35
C ASN A 9 4.10 -0.32 -4.96
N LEU A 10 4.96 -0.06 -3.96
CA LEU A 10 4.57 0.23 -2.58
C LEU A 10 3.49 1.32 -2.47
N LEU A 11 3.59 2.39 -3.27
CA LEU A 11 2.67 3.53 -3.16
C LEU A 11 1.41 3.43 -4.05
N SER A 12 1.37 2.49 -4.99
CA SER A 12 0.22 2.30 -5.90
C SER A 12 -0.68 1.14 -5.50
N GLN A 13 -0.21 0.21 -4.67
CA GLN A 13 -1.03 -0.89 -4.17
C GLN A 13 -2.17 -0.42 -3.26
N LYS A 14 -3.22 -1.25 -3.14
CA LYS A 14 -4.13 -1.17 -2.01
C LYS A 14 -3.79 -2.23 -0.99
N TYR A 15 -3.89 -1.81 0.24
CA TYR A 15 -3.63 -2.64 1.39
C TYR A 15 -4.95 -3.02 2.06
N ARG A 16 -4.97 -4.19 2.70
CA ARG A 16 -6.05 -4.54 3.62
C ARG A 16 -5.88 -3.73 4.91
N LYS A 17 -6.95 -3.64 5.72
CA LYS A 17 -6.81 -3.15 7.09
C LYS A 17 -5.75 -4.00 7.82
N PRO A 18 -4.91 -3.40 8.67
CA PRO A 18 -5.04 -2.07 9.30
C PRO A 18 -4.30 -0.91 8.60
N ILE A 19 -3.92 -1.07 7.32
CA ILE A 19 -3.07 -0.07 6.64
C ILE A 19 -3.89 1.11 6.11
N VAL A 20 -3.48 2.33 6.50
CA VAL A 20 -4.01 3.59 5.99
C VAL A 20 -3.00 4.22 5.03
N THR A 21 -3.45 4.58 3.83
CA THR A 21 -2.65 5.29 2.83
C THR A 21 -3.10 6.74 2.74
N LYS A 22 -2.17 7.69 2.74
CA LYS A 22 -2.43 9.13 2.60
C LYS A 22 -1.50 9.78 1.59
N GLY A 23 -2.00 10.77 0.86
CA GLY A 23 -1.20 11.55 -0.10
C GLY A 23 -1.21 10.99 -1.51
N ASP A 24 -0.45 11.63 -2.38
CA ASP A 24 -0.29 11.26 -3.79
C ASP A 24 1.15 11.54 -4.21
N TYR A 25 1.94 10.48 -4.32
CA TYR A 25 3.34 10.58 -4.71
C TYR A 25 3.52 10.92 -6.19
N LYS A 26 2.56 10.60 -7.07
CA LYS A 26 2.67 10.89 -8.50
C LYS A 26 2.60 12.40 -8.76
N THR A 27 1.66 13.09 -8.12
CA THR A 27 1.43 14.52 -8.36
C THR A 27 2.11 15.43 -7.34
N ARG A 28 2.09 15.06 -6.06
CA ARG A 28 2.57 15.93 -4.96
C ARG A 28 3.93 15.54 -4.40
N LYS A 29 4.54 14.48 -4.94
CA LYS A 29 5.78 13.88 -4.42
C LYS A 29 5.75 13.64 -2.91
N SER A 30 4.55 13.34 -2.39
CA SER A 30 4.35 13.06 -0.97
C SER A 30 3.28 12.00 -0.78
N ALA A 31 3.62 10.98 0.00
CA ALA A 31 2.72 9.92 0.39
C ALA A 31 3.14 9.32 1.74
N ALA A 32 2.20 8.66 2.40
CA ALA A 32 2.43 7.96 3.65
C ALA A 32 1.60 6.67 3.74
N LEU A 33 2.18 5.68 4.41
CA LEU A 33 1.54 4.43 4.80
C LEU A 33 1.63 4.30 6.32
N LEU A 34 0.52 4.01 6.98
CA LEU A 34 0.45 3.81 8.42
C LEU A 34 -0.23 2.48 8.70
N ASP A 35 0.48 1.57 9.37
CA ASP A 35 -0.13 0.47 10.08
C ASP A 35 -0.70 0.99 11.41
N THR A 36 -2.03 1.04 11.50
CA THR A 36 -2.70 1.61 12.67
C THR A 36 -2.65 0.72 13.91
N ASP A 37 -2.36 -0.57 13.77
CA ASP A 37 -2.27 -1.50 14.90
C ASP A 37 -0.88 -1.48 15.53
N ASN A 38 0.16 -1.43 14.71
CA ASN A 38 1.55 -1.49 15.18
C ASN A 38 2.26 -0.13 15.26
N GLY A 39 1.64 0.93 14.74
CA GLY A 39 2.27 2.25 14.67
C GLY A 39 3.43 2.35 13.67
N THR A 40 3.67 1.29 12.89
CA THR A 40 4.67 1.27 11.81
C THR A 40 4.28 2.28 10.74
N PHE A 41 5.19 3.17 10.40
CA PHE A 41 4.89 4.32 9.55
C PHE A 41 5.96 4.51 8.49
N PHE A 42 5.54 4.65 7.23
CA PHE A 42 6.40 5.05 6.13
C PHE A 42 5.92 6.37 5.56
N ASN A 43 6.85 7.28 5.29
CA ASN A 43 6.56 8.55 4.62
C ASN A 43 7.64 8.89 3.59
N VAL A 44 7.18 9.48 2.50
CA VAL A 44 8.02 10.13 1.50
C VAL A 44 7.58 11.59 1.34
N SER A 45 8.56 12.48 1.21
CA SER A 45 8.36 13.89 0.90
C SER A 45 9.44 14.40 -0.05
N ALA A 46 9.02 15.14 -1.06
CA ALA A 46 9.88 15.88 -1.99
C ALA A 46 10.99 15.05 -2.67
N ASP A 47 10.75 13.76 -2.96
CA ASP A 47 11.68 12.83 -3.64
C ASP A 47 13.02 12.52 -2.94
N PHE A 48 13.38 13.20 -1.84
CA PHE A 48 14.64 12.97 -1.12
C PHE A 48 14.48 12.68 0.37
N LEU A 49 13.32 12.97 0.97
CA LEU A 49 13.04 12.67 2.37
C LEU A 49 12.24 11.38 2.45
N PHE A 50 12.90 10.32 2.88
CA PHE A 50 12.27 9.05 3.19
C PHE A 50 12.39 8.80 4.68
N TYR A 51 11.30 8.33 5.26
CA TYR A 51 11.17 8.09 6.68
C TYR A 51 10.45 6.75 6.87
N PHE A 52 11.02 5.88 7.70
CA PHE A 52 10.41 4.63 8.13
C PHE A 52 10.54 4.50 9.64
N LYS A 53 9.43 4.23 10.32
CA LYS A 53 9.37 3.93 11.74
C LYS A 53 8.86 2.51 11.90
N ASP A 54 9.58 1.67 12.65
CA ASP A 54 9.14 0.31 12.97
C ASP A 54 8.21 0.27 14.20
N LYS A 55 7.73 -0.93 14.50
CA LYS A 55 6.89 -1.22 15.67
C LYS A 55 7.59 -1.04 17.02
N ASN A 56 8.92 -0.89 17.04
CA ASN A 56 9.72 -0.74 18.26
C ASN A 56 10.14 0.72 18.48
N ASP A 57 9.50 1.67 17.79
CA ASP A 57 9.85 3.10 17.79
C ASP A 57 11.28 3.41 17.30
N ASN A 58 11.91 2.51 16.54
CA ASN A 58 13.13 2.85 15.79
C ASN A 58 12.75 3.59 14.51
N VAL A 59 13.54 4.60 14.16
CA VAL A 59 13.31 5.44 12.98
C VAL A 59 14.52 5.37 12.06
N TRP A 60 14.27 5.15 10.77
CA TRP A 60 15.27 5.26 9.71
C TRP A 60 14.86 6.37 8.76
N LEU A 61 15.81 7.26 8.49
CA LEU A 61 15.57 8.40 7.63
C LEU A 61 16.75 8.64 6.69
N THR A 62 16.43 9.24 5.54
CA THR A 62 17.47 9.72 4.64
C THR A 62 18.29 10.83 5.28
N ILE A 63 19.54 10.90 4.86
CA ILE A 63 20.54 11.79 5.42
C ILE A 63 20.22 13.23 5.00
N PRO A 64 19.89 14.15 5.93
CA PRO A 64 19.77 15.55 5.60
C PRO A 64 21.16 16.15 5.33
N LYS A 65 21.21 17.26 4.60
CA LYS A 65 22.47 17.99 4.38
C LYS A 65 23.12 18.40 5.70
N GLU A 66 22.31 18.87 6.64
CA GLU A 66 22.71 19.21 8.00
C GLU A 66 21.53 19.00 8.94
N LEU A 67 21.84 18.83 10.22
CA LEU A 67 20.86 18.65 11.27
C LEU A 67 21.24 19.52 12.47
N ILE A 68 20.27 20.24 13.03
CA ILE A 68 20.49 21.01 14.25
C ILE A 68 19.91 20.21 15.43
N ILE A 69 20.78 19.76 16.33
CA ILE A 69 20.38 19.12 17.60
C ILE A 69 20.89 19.99 18.74
N ASN A 70 20.00 20.40 19.64
CA ASN A 70 20.36 21.19 20.83
C ASN A 70 21.23 22.43 20.51
N GLY A 71 20.94 23.11 19.40
CA GLY A 71 21.67 24.31 18.95
C GLY A 71 23.03 24.05 18.28
N LYS A 72 23.44 22.79 18.10
CA LYS A 72 24.67 22.41 17.39
C LYS A 72 24.34 21.86 16.01
N ILE A 73 25.15 22.22 15.02
CA ILE A 73 25.04 21.73 13.64
C ILE A 73 25.81 20.41 13.52
N TYR A 74 25.17 19.42 12.93
CA TYR A 74 25.70 18.10 12.65
C TYR A 74 25.58 17.77 11.16
N TYR A 75 26.55 17.03 10.65
CA TYR A 75 26.58 16.54 9.26
C TYR A 75 26.54 15.01 9.30
N PRO A 76 25.34 14.42 9.35
CA PRO A 76 25.20 12.98 9.54
C PRO A 76 25.73 12.18 8.34
N LYS A 77 26.17 10.96 8.61
CA LYS A 77 26.64 9.96 7.64
C LYS A 77 25.81 8.68 7.73
N PRO A 78 25.84 7.81 6.70
CA PRO A 78 25.18 6.52 6.80
C PRO A 78 25.70 5.73 8.00
N GLY A 79 24.79 5.22 8.81
CA GLY A 79 25.09 4.49 10.05
C GLY A 79 25.18 5.38 11.30
N ASP A 80 25.23 6.70 11.15
CA ASP A 80 25.10 7.60 12.31
C ASP A 80 23.69 7.46 12.90
N SER A 81 23.60 7.65 14.21
CA SER A 81 22.31 7.69 14.90
C SER A 81 22.28 8.77 15.97
N PHE A 82 21.07 9.18 16.31
CA PHE A 82 20.84 10.02 17.47
C PHE A 82 19.56 9.56 18.16
N THR A 83 19.48 9.77 19.47
CA THR A 83 18.24 9.52 20.23
C THR A 83 17.63 10.84 20.61
N ASN A 84 16.35 11.01 20.31
CA ASN A 84 15.57 12.19 20.70
C ASN A 84 14.26 11.73 21.33
N LEU A 85 13.95 12.23 22.52
CA LEU A 85 12.72 11.90 23.27
C LEU A 85 12.45 10.38 23.41
N GLY A 86 13.49 9.57 23.55
CA GLY A 86 13.38 8.12 23.69
C GLY A 86 13.29 7.33 22.38
N THR A 87 13.23 8.02 21.23
CA THR A 87 13.20 7.42 19.89
C THR A 87 14.59 7.48 19.25
N THR A 88 15.14 6.33 18.88
CA THR A 88 16.43 6.27 18.17
C THR A 88 16.21 6.42 16.67
N HIS A 89 16.92 7.38 16.10
CA HIS A 89 16.88 7.75 14.70
C HIS A 89 18.21 7.35 14.05
N TYR A 90 18.14 6.59 12.96
CA TYR A 90 19.25 6.06 12.20
C TYR A 90 19.29 6.71 10.82
N PHE A 91 20.44 7.27 10.47
CA PHE A 91 20.67 7.81 9.14
C PHE A 91 21.08 6.72 8.18
N THR A 92 20.36 6.59 7.08
CA THR A 92 20.63 5.56 6.07
C THR A 92 20.32 6.05 4.66
N THR A 93 20.60 5.21 3.67
CA THR A 93 20.34 5.52 2.26
C THR A 93 18.84 5.44 1.96
N LYS A 94 18.38 6.13 0.91
CA LYS A 94 16.97 6.08 0.49
C LYS A 94 16.55 4.66 0.12
N GLU A 95 17.47 3.89 -0.46
CA GLU A 95 17.29 2.51 -0.87
C GLU A 95 16.94 1.63 0.32
N ALA A 96 17.71 1.75 1.40
CA ALA A 96 17.48 0.98 2.62
C ALA A 96 16.11 1.32 3.23
N VAL A 97 15.73 2.60 3.28
CA VAL A 97 14.41 3.00 3.82
C VAL A 97 13.27 2.41 2.98
N ILE A 98 13.39 2.44 1.64
CA ILE A 98 12.39 1.86 0.74
C ILE A 98 12.30 0.34 0.91
N GLU A 99 13.44 -0.35 1.03
CA GLU A 99 13.47 -1.81 1.23
C GLU A 99 12.82 -2.24 2.54
N MET A 100 13.09 -1.51 3.64
CA MET A 100 12.45 -1.77 4.93
C MET A 100 10.94 -1.59 4.86
N ALA A 101 10.49 -0.46 4.28
CA ALA A 101 9.07 -0.20 4.11
C ALA A 101 8.40 -1.25 3.20
N TYR A 102 9.02 -1.58 2.08
CA TYR A 102 8.49 -2.58 1.15
C TYR A 102 8.37 -3.95 1.82
N SER A 103 9.43 -4.40 2.49
CA SER A 103 9.45 -5.70 3.18
C SER A 103 8.34 -5.79 4.23
N TYR A 104 8.07 -4.68 4.94
CA TYR A 104 7.01 -4.64 5.93
C TYR A 104 5.60 -4.57 5.32
N PHE A 105 5.33 -3.62 4.44
CA PHE A 105 3.95 -3.36 3.97
C PHE A 105 3.47 -4.38 2.94
N LYS A 106 4.37 -5.03 2.19
CA LYS A 106 4.01 -6.02 1.17
C LYS A 106 3.12 -7.14 1.71
N GLN A 107 3.33 -7.57 2.95
CA GLN A 107 2.53 -8.64 3.56
C GLN A 107 1.05 -8.28 3.75
N PHE A 108 0.71 -6.99 3.70
CA PHE A 108 -0.66 -6.49 3.82
C PHE A 108 -1.29 -6.12 2.47
N GLU A 109 -0.58 -6.35 1.36
CA GLU A 109 -1.12 -6.13 0.02
C GLU A 109 -2.43 -6.90 -0.14
N ASN A 110 -3.43 -6.25 -0.72
CA ASN A 110 -4.66 -6.94 -1.03
C ASN A 110 -4.47 -7.73 -2.34
N PRO A 111 -4.37 -9.07 -2.32
CA PRO A 111 -4.20 -9.88 -3.54
C PRO A 111 -5.41 -9.79 -4.48
N HIS A 112 -6.51 -9.19 -4.05
CA HIS A 112 -7.72 -8.99 -4.85
C HIS A 112 -7.85 -7.56 -5.39
N TYR A 113 -6.88 -6.67 -5.13
CA TYR A 113 -6.91 -5.33 -5.68
C TYR A 113 -6.79 -5.37 -7.21
N GLY A 114 -7.65 -4.61 -7.90
CA GLY A 114 -7.75 -4.63 -9.36
C GLY A 114 -8.67 -5.71 -9.92
N ILE A 115 -9.29 -6.55 -9.07
CA ILE A 115 -10.37 -7.44 -9.52
C ILE A 115 -11.64 -6.61 -9.74
N GLU A 116 -12.08 -6.53 -10.99
CA GLU A 116 -13.36 -5.94 -11.37
C GLU A 116 -14.48 -6.97 -11.11
N ARG A 117 -15.44 -6.62 -10.23
CA ARG A 117 -16.59 -7.48 -9.90
C ARG A 117 -17.84 -6.93 -10.58
N VAL A 118 -18.28 -7.57 -11.65
CA VAL A 118 -19.56 -7.26 -12.31
C VAL A 118 -20.64 -8.19 -11.75
N THR A 119 -21.60 -7.64 -11.01
CA THR A 119 -22.72 -8.40 -10.45
C THR A 119 -23.94 -8.26 -11.35
N ASN A 120 -24.40 -9.36 -11.95
CA ASN A 120 -25.65 -9.39 -12.72
C ASN A 120 -26.63 -10.32 -12.00
N GLY A 121 -27.88 -9.88 -11.82
CA GLY A 121 -28.93 -10.64 -11.16
C GLY A 121 -29.83 -11.38 -12.16
N MET A 122 -30.34 -12.54 -11.76
CA MET A 122 -31.53 -13.13 -12.39
C MET A 122 -32.77 -12.46 -11.79
N TYR A 123 -33.58 -11.85 -12.64
CA TYR A 123 -34.86 -11.28 -12.24
C TYR A 123 -35.97 -12.22 -12.70
N PHE A 124 -36.72 -12.75 -11.73
CA PHE A 124 -37.94 -13.50 -11.99
C PHE A 124 -39.10 -12.51 -11.97
N PHE A 125 -39.87 -12.45 -13.04
CA PHE A 125 -41.10 -11.68 -13.11
C PHE A 125 -42.25 -12.66 -13.33
N GLU A 126 -43.13 -12.80 -12.33
CA GLU A 126 -44.44 -13.43 -12.57
C GLU A 126 -45.26 -12.47 -13.43
N ASN A 127 -45.52 -12.86 -14.67
CA ASN A 127 -46.42 -12.12 -15.54
C ASN A 127 -47.83 -12.66 -15.34
N ASN A 128 -48.63 -12.01 -14.50
CA ASN A 128 -50.00 -12.44 -14.15
C ASN A 128 -50.98 -12.57 -15.34
N GLY A 129 -50.56 -12.22 -16.57
CA GLY A 129 -51.37 -12.29 -17.78
C GLY A 129 -51.06 -13.47 -18.73
N ASP A 130 -49.82 -13.94 -18.79
CA ASP A 130 -49.39 -14.99 -19.72
C ASP A 130 -48.67 -16.10 -18.93
N LYS A 131 -49.20 -17.33 -18.99
CA LYS A 131 -48.69 -18.53 -18.29
C LYS A 131 -47.35 -19.05 -18.84
N THR A 132 -46.39 -18.16 -19.09
CA THR A 132 -45.05 -18.54 -19.55
C THR A 132 -44.01 -17.72 -18.81
N ASP A 133 -43.29 -18.38 -17.91
CA ASP A 133 -42.12 -17.82 -17.24
C ASP A 133 -41.04 -17.52 -18.30
N LYS A 134 -40.63 -16.26 -18.40
CA LYS A 134 -39.48 -15.88 -19.24
C LYS A 134 -38.25 -15.80 -18.36
N TYR A 135 -37.23 -16.60 -18.67
CA TYR A 135 -35.90 -16.47 -18.10
C TYR A 135 -34.88 -16.28 -19.23
N PHE A 136 -33.83 -15.51 -18.97
CA PHE A 136 -32.65 -15.45 -19.80
C PHE A 136 -31.41 -15.65 -18.93
N VAL A 137 -30.52 -16.52 -19.38
CA VAL A 137 -29.26 -16.84 -18.69
C VAL A 137 -28.14 -16.07 -19.37
N VAL A 138 -27.30 -15.39 -18.58
CA VAL A 138 -26.10 -14.72 -19.07
C VAL A 138 -24.88 -15.33 -18.36
N PHE A 139 -23.97 -15.92 -19.12
CA PHE A 139 -22.73 -16.51 -18.60
C PHE A 139 -21.63 -15.43 -18.45
N GLN A 140 -20.81 -15.53 -17.40
CA GLN A 140 -19.71 -14.59 -17.11
C GLN A 140 -18.34 -15.29 -17.09
N LYS A 141 -17.27 -14.54 -17.39
CA LYS A 141 -15.86 -14.94 -17.26
C LYS A 141 -15.13 -14.00 -16.30
N PHE A 142 -14.16 -14.52 -15.53
CA PHE A 142 -13.36 -13.76 -14.56
C PHE A 142 -11.91 -13.60 -15.05
N LYS A 143 -11.26 -12.47 -14.70
CA LYS A 143 -9.83 -12.25 -14.94
C LYS A 143 -9.14 -11.84 -13.63
N SER A 144 -8.09 -12.58 -13.24
CA SER A 144 -7.27 -12.31 -12.06
C SER A 144 -5.87 -11.88 -12.48
N SER A 145 -5.20 -11.07 -11.67
CA SER A 145 -3.79 -10.69 -11.85
C SER A 145 -2.82 -11.86 -11.65
N ASN A 146 -3.19 -12.81 -10.78
CA ASN A 146 -2.39 -14.01 -10.49
C ASN A 146 -2.74 -15.21 -11.38
N HIS A 147 -3.92 -15.18 -12.02
CA HIS A 147 -4.40 -16.24 -12.89
C HIS A 147 -5.05 -15.61 -14.13
N PRO A 148 -4.35 -15.58 -15.28
CA PRO A 148 -4.82 -14.88 -16.48
C PRO A 148 -6.14 -15.44 -17.03
N GLN A 149 -6.53 -16.66 -16.63
CA GLN A 149 -7.84 -17.25 -16.88
C GLN A 149 -8.32 -17.98 -15.62
N ILE A 150 -9.47 -17.60 -15.08
CA ILE A 150 -10.22 -18.39 -14.10
C ILE A 150 -11.59 -18.67 -14.73
N GLU A 151 -11.82 -19.92 -15.13
CA GLU A 151 -13.15 -20.42 -15.49
C GLU A 151 -13.82 -20.98 -14.23
N ALA A 152 -14.33 -20.11 -13.36
CA ALA A 152 -15.11 -20.53 -12.20
C ALA A 152 -16.50 -19.91 -12.27
N TYR A 153 -17.53 -20.77 -12.28
CA TYR A 153 -18.92 -20.39 -12.18
C TYR A 153 -19.39 -20.71 -10.75
N LEU A 154 -19.83 -19.70 -10.00
CA LEU A 154 -20.56 -19.92 -8.76
C LEU A 154 -22.04 -19.70 -9.06
N SER A 155 -22.80 -20.79 -9.11
CA SER A 155 -24.26 -20.79 -9.06
C SER A 155 -24.67 -21.08 -7.62
N SER A 156 -25.52 -20.22 -7.06
CA SER A 156 -26.23 -20.51 -5.81
C SER A 156 -27.72 -20.33 -6.07
N ASN A 157 -28.52 -21.34 -5.72
CA ASN A 157 -29.98 -21.26 -5.67
C ASN A 157 -30.45 -20.40 -4.50
#